data_AF-A0A355UQA0-F1
#
_entry.id   AF-A0A355UQA0-F1
#
_cell.length_a   1.000
_cell.length_b   1.000
_cell.length_c   1.000
_cell.angle_alpha   90.00
_cell.angle_beta   90.00
_cell.angle_gamma   90.00
#
_symmetry.space_group_name_H-M   'P 1'
#
loop_
_entity.id
_entity.type
_entity.pdbx_description
1 polymer ?
#
loop_
_entity_poly.entity_id
_entity_poly.type
_entity_poly.pdbx_seq_one_letter_code
_entity_poly.pdbx_strand_id
1 'polypeptide(L)'
;MAKIAVLDDFQALGRLLIGPLVFVGHDVRIWLSPIDFEEVLSWGPRLIKIVLYRKAAAFDRPIRNFEEDVLGFRPLLELEQYPAAQVVPIMLIGIGILERDIPTDVNYDLFLSFPADIDLYLSKTTELIEKVKTRRKISDYICPNCGSRLTFSKQPVKDLFCPRCHASVTIIENEGCIYQLPDASQPTPCTMEQLRPPPPKAGE
;
A
#
# COMPACT_ATOMS: atom_id res chain seq x y z
N MET A 1 15.26 14.64 4.51
CA MET A 1 14.97 14.78 3.07
C MET A 1 14.29 13.52 2.57
N ALA A 2 13.35 13.64 1.63
CA ALA A 2 12.57 12.51 1.12
C ALA A 2 12.59 12.49 -0.40
N LYS A 3 12.67 11.27 -0.97
CA LYS A 3 12.48 11.01 -2.39
C LYS A 3 10.98 11.01 -2.70
N ILE A 4 10.52 11.85 -3.62
CA ILE A 4 9.11 11.98 -4.00
C ILE A 4 9.00 11.69 -5.49
N ALA A 5 8.23 10.66 -5.84
CA ALA A 5 7.91 10.36 -7.22
C ALA A 5 6.65 11.10 -7.64
N VAL A 6 6.68 11.75 -8.80
CA VAL A 6 5.52 12.44 -9.38
C VAL A 6 5.20 11.75 -10.71
N LEU A 7 4.04 11.12 -10.80
CA LEU A 7 3.51 10.50 -12.01
C LEU A 7 2.55 11.50 -12.63
N ASP A 8 2.92 12.05 -13.79
CA ASP A 8 2.20 13.16 -14.40
C ASP A 8 2.24 13.06 -15.92
N ASP A 9 1.10 12.79 -16.55
CA ASP A 9 0.99 12.76 -18.01
C ASP A 9 1.05 14.16 -18.65
N PHE A 10 1.04 15.23 -17.86
CA PHE A 10 0.98 16.61 -18.33
C PHE A 10 2.07 17.51 -17.72
N GLN A 11 3.26 17.47 -18.35
CA GLN A 11 4.51 18.13 -17.93
C GLN A 11 4.39 19.56 -17.35
N ALA A 12 3.42 20.36 -17.79
CA ALA A 12 3.28 21.76 -17.37
C ALA A 12 2.93 21.89 -15.88
N LEU A 13 2.09 20.99 -15.36
CA LEU A 13 1.60 21.12 -13.99
C LEU A 13 2.50 20.43 -12.98
N GLY A 14 3.17 19.34 -13.37
CA GLY A 14 4.25 18.72 -12.61
C GLY A 14 5.30 19.76 -12.22
N ARG A 15 5.68 20.67 -13.13
CA ARG A 15 6.63 21.76 -12.81
C ARG A 15 6.12 22.68 -11.69
N LEU A 16 4.83 23.03 -11.70
CA LEU A 16 4.22 23.87 -10.67
C LEU A 16 4.22 23.19 -9.30
N LEU A 17 4.02 21.87 -9.28
CA LEU A 17 4.00 21.06 -8.06
C LEU A 17 5.40 20.74 -7.52
N ILE A 18 6.43 20.69 -8.38
CA ILE A 18 7.79 20.29 -8.01
C ILE A 18 8.57 21.43 -7.36
N GLY A 19 8.44 22.66 -7.87
CA GLY A 19 9.20 23.81 -7.39
C GLY A 19 9.15 23.95 -5.87
N PRO A 20 7.95 23.97 -5.25
CA PRO A 20 7.80 24.03 -3.80
C PRO A 20 8.47 22.86 -3.04
N LEU A 21 8.42 21.64 -3.58
CA LEU A 21 9.01 20.46 -2.94
C LEU A 21 10.54 20.47 -2.97
N VAL A 22 11.11 20.87 -4.12
CA VAL A 22 12.57 21.02 -4.27
C VAL A 22 13.07 22.16 -3.39
N PHE A 23 12.33 23.26 -3.31
CA PHE A 23 12.65 24.40 -2.46
C PHE A 23 12.80 24.03 -0.98
N VAL A 24 11.96 23.11 -0.47
CA VAL A 24 12.06 22.59 0.91
C VAL A 24 13.03 21.40 1.06
N GLY A 25 13.81 21.08 0.02
CA GLY A 25 14.90 20.11 0.06
C GLY A 25 14.51 18.65 -0.19
N HIS A 26 13.38 18.39 -0.86
CA HIS A 26 13.07 17.03 -1.33
C HIS A 26 13.81 16.69 -2.61
N ASP A 27 14.14 15.40 -2.78
CA ASP A 27 14.60 14.86 -4.07
C ASP A 27 13.35 14.43 -4.84
N VAL A 28 13.06 15.11 -5.95
CA VAL A 28 11.80 14.95 -6.68
C VAL A 28 12.10 14.60 -8.12
N ARG A 29 11.43 13.55 -8.62
CA ARG A 29 11.54 13.11 -10.00
C ARG A 29 10.17 12.95 -10.62
N ILE A 30 10.07 13.27 -11.92
CA ILE A 30 8.86 13.11 -12.71
C ILE A 30 9.00 11.86 -13.57
N TRP A 31 7.94 11.07 -13.61
CA TRP A 31 7.74 10.02 -14.60
C TRP A 31 6.52 10.37 -15.44
N LEU A 32 6.70 10.24 -16.76
CA LEU A 32 5.68 10.47 -17.77
C LEU A 32 5.29 9.13 -18.37
N SER A 33 4.05 8.95 -18.81
CA SER A 33 3.65 7.73 -19.51
C SER A 33 4.42 7.53 -20.83
N PRO A 34 4.78 6.28 -21.18
CA PRO A 34 4.61 5.06 -20.38
C PRO A 34 5.59 5.00 -19.19
N ILE A 35 5.09 4.54 -18.03
CA ILE A 35 5.84 4.55 -16.76
C ILE A 35 6.45 3.16 -16.50
N ASP A 36 7.76 3.12 -16.29
CA ASP A 36 8.44 1.93 -15.74
C ASP A 36 8.32 1.94 -14.21
N PHE A 37 7.36 1.17 -13.70
CA PHE A 37 7.10 1.09 -12.25
C PHE A 37 8.21 0.37 -11.49
N GLU A 38 8.97 -0.53 -12.11
CA GLU A 38 10.12 -1.16 -11.47
C GLU A 38 11.22 -0.12 -11.23
N GLU A 39 11.45 0.77 -12.20
CA GLU A 39 12.36 1.90 -12.03
C GLU A 39 11.87 2.88 -10.96
N VAL A 40 10.58 3.27 -11.00
CA VAL A 40 9.99 4.18 -10.00
C VAL A 40 10.17 3.63 -8.59
N LEU A 41 9.87 2.35 -8.38
CA LEU A 41 9.91 1.73 -7.06
C LEU A 41 11.34 1.44 -6.59
N SER A 42 12.24 1.03 -7.49
CA SER A 42 13.66 0.79 -7.17
C SER A 42 14.42 2.07 -6.83
N TRP A 43 13.96 3.23 -7.31
CA TRP A 43 14.48 4.52 -6.86
C TRP A 43 14.24 4.78 -5.35
N GLY A 44 13.31 4.05 -4.74
CA GLY A 44 12.99 4.11 -3.32
C GLY A 44 12.20 5.37 -2.90
N PRO A 45 11.10 5.72 -3.59
CA PRO A 45 10.27 6.86 -3.21
C PRO A 45 9.68 6.65 -1.82
N ARG A 46 9.62 7.74 -1.07
CA ARG A 46 8.92 7.82 0.22
C ARG A 46 7.48 8.27 0.09
N LEU A 47 7.11 8.76 -1.09
CA LEU A 47 5.79 9.22 -1.46
C LEU A 47 5.69 9.13 -2.98
N ILE A 48 4.58 8.60 -3.47
CA ILE A 48 4.19 8.66 -4.88
C ILE A 48 3.04 9.66 -4.98
N LYS A 49 3.19 10.66 -5.86
CA LYS A 49 2.15 11.61 -6.22
C LYS A 49 1.66 11.24 -7.60
N ILE A 50 0.35 11.15 -7.79
CA ILE A 50 -0.25 10.89 -9.10
C ILE A 50 -1.18 12.05 -9.42
N VAL A 51 -0.94 12.68 -10.56
CA VAL A 51 -1.77 13.79 -11.00
C VAL A 51 -2.87 13.27 -11.92
N LEU A 52 -4.12 13.52 -11.52
CA LEU A 52 -5.31 13.11 -12.23
C LEU A 52 -5.92 14.33 -12.91
N TYR A 53 -6.13 14.23 -14.22
CA TYR A 53 -6.68 15.35 -15.00
C TYR A 53 -7.98 14.94 -15.67
N ARG A 54 -9.01 15.74 -15.46
CA ARG A 54 -10.22 15.61 -16.24
C ARG A 54 -9.97 16.04 -17.68
N LYS A 55 -10.30 15.19 -18.66
CA LYS A 55 -10.20 15.52 -20.08
C LYS A 55 -11.13 16.68 -20.42
N ALA A 56 -10.69 17.57 -21.31
CA ALA A 56 -11.48 18.73 -21.74
C ALA A 56 -12.87 18.33 -22.27
N ALA A 57 -12.95 17.26 -23.06
CA ALA A 57 -14.21 16.73 -23.59
C ALA A 57 -15.19 16.19 -22.52
N ALA A 58 -14.72 16.00 -21.29
CA ALA A 58 -15.52 15.52 -20.17
C ALA A 58 -15.85 16.61 -19.15
N PHE A 59 -15.35 17.84 -19.30
CA PHE A 59 -15.37 18.88 -18.26
C PHE A 59 -16.79 19.35 -17.91
N ASP A 60 -17.67 19.52 -18.91
CA ASP A 60 -19.01 20.11 -18.74
C ASP A 60 -20.11 19.11 -18.36
N ARG A 61 -19.76 17.84 -18.13
CA ARG A 61 -20.72 16.78 -17.75
C ARG A 61 -20.34 16.16 -16.41
N PRO A 62 -21.06 15.17 -15.86
CA PRO A 62 -20.53 14.30 -14.80
C PRO A 62 -19.51 13.30 -15.35
N ILE A 63 -18.58 12.81 -14.50
CA ILE A 63 -17.68 11.70 -14.85
C ILE A 63 -18.54 10.44 -14.96
N ARG A 64 -18.50 9.78 -16.12
CA ARG A 64 -19.27 8.56 -16.38
C ARG A 64 -18.40 7.32 -16.39
N ASN A 65 -17.21 7.44 -16.94
CA ASN A 65 -16.20 6.40 -16.97
C ASN A 65 -14.86 7.05 -16.61
N PHE A 66 -14.28 6.66 -15.47
CA PHE A 66 -13.08 7.29 -14.95
C PHE A 66 -11.86 7.01 -15.85
N GLU A 67 -11.72 5.81 -16.42
CA GLU A 67 -10.64 5.47 -17.35
C GLU A 67 -10.70 6.30 -18.65
N GLU A 68 -11.92 6.60 -19.11
CA GLU A 68 -12.12 7.38 -20.33
C GLU A 68 -12.07 8.89 -20.08
N ASP A 69 -12.57 9.37 -18.94
CA ASP A 69 -12.75 10.79 -18.68
C ASP A 69 -11.55 11.42 -17.93
N VAL A 70 -10.67 10.60 -17.34
CA VAL A 70 -9.55 11.06 -16.50
C VAL A 70 -8.21 10.50 -16.99
N LEU A 71 -7.27 11.41 -17.27
CA LEU A 71 -5.85 11.09 -17.50
C LEU A 71 -5.11 10.87 -16.18
N GLY A 72 -4.04 10.08 -16.18
CA GLY A 72 -3.31 9.71 -14.97
C GLY A 72 -3.97 8.59 -14.15
N PHE A 73 -5.20 8.18 -14.46
CA PHE A 73 -5.87 7.08 -13.75
C PHE A 73 -5.29 5.71 -14.07
N ARG A 74 -4.95 5.47 -15.34
CA ARG A 74 -4.35 4.19 -15.76
C ARG A 74 -3.02 3.89 -15.02
N PRO A 75 -2.07 4.83 -14.88
CA PRO A 75 -0.91 4.65 -14.03
C PRO A 75 -1.22 4.22 -12.59
N LEU A 76 -2.32 4.71 -12.00
CA LEU A 76 -2.72 4.34 -10.65
C LEU A 76 -3.16 2.87 -10.58
N LEU A 77 -3.97 2.40 -11.53
CA LEU A 77 -4.37 0.99 -11.62
C LEU A 77 -3.18 0.05 -11.88
N GLU A 78 -2.24 0.47 -12.73
CA GLU A 78 -1.03 -0.31 -13.01
C GLU A 78 -0.11 -0.38 -11.78
N LEU A 79 0.01 0.71 -11.01
CA LEU A 79 0.80 0.76 -9.79
C LEU A 79 0.29 -0.21 -8.70
N GLU A 80 -1.02 -0.40 -8.59
CA GLU A 80 -1.63 -1.31 -7.60
C GLU A 80 -1.24 -2.79 -7.79
N GLN A 81 -0.79 -3.15 -9.00
CA GLN A 81 -0.30 -4.49 -9.31
C GLN A 81 1.05 -4.79 -8.65
N TYR A 82 1.75 -3.77 -8.14
CA TYR A 82 3.07 -3.91 -7.51
C TYR A 82 2.96 -3.97 -5.98
N PRO A 83 3.35 -5.08 -5.33
CA PRO A 83 3.28 -5.20 -3.87
C PRO A 83 4.07 -4.12 -3.12
N ALA A 84 5.20 -3.67 -3.68
CA ALA A 84 6.01 -2.61 -3.08
C ALA A 84 5.31 -1.24 -3.09
N ALA A 85 4.35 -1.00 -3.99
CA ALA A 85 3.56 0.23 -3.98
C ALA A 85 2.62 0.31 -2.77
N GLN A 86 2.16 -0.84 -2.24
CA GLN A 86 1.22 -0.90 -1.10
C GLN A 86 1.81 -0.36 0.22
N VAL A 87 3.13 -0.16 0.28
CA VAL A 87 3.85 0.36 1.45
C VAL A 87 4.42 1.77 1.26
N VAL A 88 4.26 2.33 0.06
CA VAL A 88 4.62 3.72 -0.24
C VAL A 88 3.33 4.53 -0.22
N PRO A 89 3.26 5.63 0.54
CA PRO A 89 2.04 6.41 0.57
C PRO A 89 1.75 6.99 -0.82
N ILE A 90 0.47 7.02 -1.19
CA ILE A 90 0.01 7.56 -2.47
C ILE A 90 -0.82 8.83 -2.20
N MET A 91 -0.42 9.93 -2.85
CA MET A 91 -1.15 11.19 -2.84
C MET A 91 -1.70 11.46 -4.24
N LEU A 92 -3.01 11.56 -4.35
CA LEU A 92 -3.70 11.93 -5.58
C LEU A 92 -3.88 13.45 -5.64
N ILE A 93 -3.64 14.03 -6.81
CA ILE A 93 -3.84 15.45 -7.07
C ILE A 93 -4.83 15.57 -8.22
N GLY A 94 -6.08 15.91 -7.93
CA GLY A 94 -7.15 15.99 -8.91
C GLY A 94 -7.30 17.39 -9.49
N ILE A 95 -7.35 17.51 -10.82
CA ILE A 95 -7.63 18.76 -11.54
C ILE A 95 -8.97 18.66 -12.24
N GLY A 96 -9.92 19.48 -11.79
CA GLY A 96 -11.31 19.39 -12.23
C GLY A 96 -11.98 18.07 -11.82
N ILE A 97 -11.42 17.40 -10.81
CA ILE A 97 -11.90 16.13 -10.24
C ILE A 97 -12.10 16.36 -8.75
N LEU A 98 -13.16 15.81 -8.18
CA LEU A 98 -13.41 15.85 -6.74
C LEU A 98 -13.15 14.47 -6.14
N GLU A 99 -12.80 14.42 -4.86
CA GLU A 99 -12.48 13.16 -4.18
C GLU A 99 -13.61 12.13 -4.27
N ARG A 100 -14.86 12.60 -4.15
CA ARG A 100 -16.06 11.78 -4.28
C ARG A 100 -16.25 11.12 -5.65
N ASP A 101 -15.55 11.61 -6.67
CA ASP A 101 -15.61 11.06 -8.01
C ASP A 101 -14.62 9.90 -8.20
N ILE A 102 -13.70 9.70 -7.25
CA ILE A 102 -12.69 8.64 -7.29
C ILE A 102 -13.37 7.30 -6.97
N PRO A 103 -13.11 6.25 -7.77
CA PRO A 103 -13.62 4.92 -7.47
C PRO A 103 -13.16 4.43 -6.07
N THR A 104 -14.08 3.81 -5.33
CA THR A 104 -13.87 3.41 -3.92
C THR A 104 -12.87 2.28 -3.72
N ASP A 105 -12.58 1.55 -4.80
CA ASP A 105 -11.65 0.43 -4.86
C ASP A 105 -10.19 0.85 -5.05
N VAL A 106 -9.95 2.14 -5.31
CA VAL A 106 -8.62 2.70 -5.51
C VAL A 106 -7.94 2.97 -4.16
N ASN A 107 -6.73 2.45 -3.98
CA ASN A 107 -5.98 2.60 -2.75
C ASN A 107 -5.08 3.85 -2.80
N TYR A 108 -5.46 4.87 -2.02
CA TYR A 108 -4.65 6.08 -1.82
C TYR A 108 -4.71 6.56 -0.36
N ASP A 109 -3.74 7.37 0.07
CA ASP A 109 -3.65 7.86 1.45
C ASP A 109 -4.15 9.30 1.62
N LEU A 110 -4.06 10.11 0.56
CA LEU A 110 -4.54 11.49 0.55
C LEU A 110 -4.97 11.91 -0.84
N PHE A 111 -6.06 12.65 -0.93
CA PHE A 111 -6.44 13.41 -2.12
C PHE A 111 -6.31 14.91 -1.87
N LEU A 112 -5.86 15.66 -2.88
CA LEU A 112 -5.91 17.12 -2.92
C LEU A 112 -6.57 17.58 -4.22
N SER A 113 -7.56 18.45 -4.10
CA SER A 113 -8.24 19.08 -5.24
C SER A 113 -7.50 20.35 -5.65
N PHE A 114 -7.02 20.41 -6.89
CA PHE A 114 -6.39 21.61 -7.43
C PHE A 114 -7.40 22.43 -8.25
N PRO A 115 -7.42 23.77 -8.10
CA PRO A 115 -6.52 24.61 -7.29
C PRO A 115 -6.92 24.80 -5.82
N ALA A 116 -8.07 24.27 -5.38
CA ALA A 116 -8.67 24.57 -4.08
C ALA A 116 -7.74 24.30 -2.88
N ASP A 117 -6.96 23.23 -2.93
CA ASP A 117 -6.12 22.75 -1.83
C ASP A 117 -4.63 23.07 -2.01
N ILE A 118 -4.27 24.00 -2.90
CA ILE A 118 -2.86 24.30 -3.20
C ILE A 118 -2.09 24.79 -1.96
N ASP A 119 -2.74 25.57 -1.09
CA ASP A 119 -2.12 26.09 0.13
C ASP A 119 -1.82 24.98 1.15
N LEU A 120 -2.53 23.84 1.06
CA LEU A 120 -2.33 22.68 1.91
C LEU A 120 -1.26 21.72 1.35
N TYR A 121 -0.81 21.93 0.12
CA TYR A 121 0.04 20.98 -0.60
C TYR A 121 1.32 20.61 0.15
N LEU A 122 2.08 21.59 0.63
CA LEU A 122 3.35 21.35 1.33
C LEU A 122 3.16 20.74 2.71
N SER A 123 2.20 21.27 3.48
CA SER A 123 1.93 20.80 4.84
C SER A 123 1.45 19.36 4.82
N LYS A 124 0.51 19.03 3.92
CA LYS A 124 -0.02 17.67 3.76
C LYS A 124 0.99 16.68 3.20
N THR A 125 1.87 17.13 2.31
CA THR A 125 3.01 16.31 1.85
C THR A 125 3.91 15.92 3.02
N THR A 126 4.23 16.87 3.88
CA THR A 126 5.09 16.66 5.05
C THR A 126 4.42 15.72 6.05
N GLU A 127 3.16 15.98 6.39
CA GLU A 127 2.34 15.14 7.29
C GLU A 127 2.31 13.69 6.81
N LEU A 128 2.09 13.47 5.51
CA LEU A 128 2.02 12.13 4.93
C LEU A 128 3.37 11.40 4.98
N ILE A 129 4.47 12.08 4.67
CA ILE A 129 5.84 11.53 4.75
C ILE A 129 6.20 11.15 6.20
N GLU A 130 5.72 11.92 7.18
CA GLU A 130 5.96 11.70 8.61
C GLU A 130 5.08 10.61 9.20
N LYS A 131 3.79 10.55 8.85
CA LYS A 131 2.85 9.49 9.24
C LYS A 131 3.33 8.10 8.82
N VAL A 132 4.09 8.03 7.73
CA VAL A 132 4.68 6.76 7.28
C VAL A 132 5.97 6.42 8.02
N LYS A 133 6.71 7.38 8.60
CA LYS A 133 7.83 7.06 9.51
C LYS A 133 7.35 6.26 10.73
N THR A 134 6.17 6.59 11.26
CA THR A 134 5.60 5.94 12.44
C THR A 134 4.91 4.61 12.12
N ARG A 135 4.48 4.41 10.86
CA ARG A 135 3.91 3.13 10.38
C ARG A 135 4.95 2.12 9.86
N ARG A 136 6.17 2.55 9.54
CA ARG A 136 7.24 1.68 9.01
C ARG A 136 7.98 0.92 10.11
N LYS A 137 7.31 -0.05 10.71
CA LYS A 137 7.93 -1.34 11.00
C LYS A 137 7.27 -2.34 10.05
N ILE A 138 7.78 -2.40 8.82
CA ILE A 138 7.52 -3.55 7.95
C ILE A 138 8.41 -4.63 8.52
N SER A 139 7.82 -5.46 9.35
CA SER A 139 8.46 -6.67 9.82
C SER A 139 8.63 -7.57 8.59
N ASP A 140 9.88 -7.94 8.27
CA ASP A 140 10.08 -9.08 7.38
C ASP A 140 9.57 -10.31 8.13
N TYR A 141 8.82 -11.17 7.46
CA TYR A 141 8.34 -12.41 8.06
C TYR A 141 8.94 -13.61 7.34
N ILE A 142 9.12 -14.71 8.06
CA ILE A 142 9.51 -16.00 7.50
C ILE A 142 8.49 -17.06 7.91
N CYS A 143 7.99 -17.88 6.97
CA CYS A 143 7.27 -19.10 7.35
C CYS A 143 8.30 -20.08 7.94
N PRO A 144 8.17 -20.49 9.21
CA PRO A 144 9.08 -21.47 9.81
C PRO A 144 8.99 -22.85 9.14
N ASN A 145 7.87 -23.15 8.48
CA ASN A 145 7.63 -24.44 7.83
C ASN A 145 8.24 -24.55 6.41
N CYS A 146 8.24 -23.47 5.64
CA CYS A 146 8.71 -23.50 4.23
C CYS A 146 9.84 -22.51 3.93
N GLY A 147 10.31 -21.74 4.92
CA GLY A 147 11.38 -20.75 4.77
C GLY A 147 11.05 -19.56 3.88
N SER A 148 9.81 -19.47 3.38
CA SER A 148 9.41 -18.38 2.48
C SER A 148 9.41 -17.05 3.24
N ARG A 149 10.11 -16.06 2.70
CA ARG A 149 10.07 -14.67 3.18
C ARG A 149 8.79 -14.00 2.69
N LEU A 150 8.13 -13.28 3.59
CA LEU A 150 6.82 -12.70 3.38
C LEU A 150 6.81 -11.28 3.95
N THR A 151 6.03 -10.42 3.32
CA THR A 151 5.86 -9.02 3.72
C THR A 151 4.36 -8.78 3.85
N PHE A 152 3.93 -8.30 5.02
CA PHE A 152 2.52 -8.00 5.27
C PHE A 152 2.35 -6.52 5.56
N SER A 153 1.29 -5.92 4.99
CA SER A 153 0.95 -4.51 5.16
C SER A 153 -0.39 -4.42 5.90
N LYS A 154 -0.44 -3.59 6.96
CA LYS A 154 -1.68 -3.18 7.66
C LYS A 154 -2.50 -4.29 8.36
N GLN A 155 -2.04 -5.54 8.43
CA GLN A 155 -2.72 -6.64 9.12
C GLN A 155 -2.17 -6.85 10.56
N PRO A 156 -3.02 -7.19 11.55
CA PRO A 156 -2.55 -7.58 12.88
C PRO A 156 -1.69 -8.84 12.79
N VAL A 157 -0.58 -8.91 13.56
CA VAL A 157 0.36 -10.06 13.55
C VAL A 157 -0.35 -11.41 13.79
N LYS A 158 -1.45 -11.39 14.55
CA LYS A 158 -2.25 -12.57 14.90
C LYS A 158 -2.98 -13.19 13.69
N ASP A 159 -3.15 -12.43 12.61
CA ASP A 159 -3.90 -12.82 11.42
C ASP A 159 -2.98 -13.18 10.24
N LEU A 160 -1.66 -13.18 10.46
CA LEU A 160 -0.67 -13.43 9.42
C LEU A 160 -0.37 -14.94 9.30
N PHE A 161 -0.81 -15.52 8.19
CA PHE A 161 -0.51 -16.90 7.83
C PHE A 161 0.24 -16.92 6.50
N CYS A 162 1.17 -17.85 6.38
CA CYS A 162 1.83 -18.05 5.11
C CYS A 162 0.85 -18.69 4.11
N PRO A 163 0.70 -18.14 2.90
CA PRO A 163 -0.27 -18.63 1.92
C PRO A 163 0.08 -20.00 1.35
N ARG A 164 1.32 -20.49 1.55
CA ARG A 164 1.79 -21.79 1.04
C ARG A 164 1.60 -22.91 2.06
N CYS A 165 1.94 -22.61 3.31
CA CYS A 165 2.04 -23.59 4.39
C CYS A 165 0.86 -23.48 5.38
N HIS A 166 0.04 -22.42 5.27
CA HIS A 166 -1.00 -22.00 6.21
C HIS A 166 -0.55 -21.93 7.68
N ALA A 167 0.76 -21.95 7.92
CA ALA A 167 1.35 -21.82 9.24
C ALA A 167 1.46 -20.34 9.62
N SER A 168 1.48 -20.08 10.93
CA SER A 168 1.84 -18.78 11.48
C SER A 168 3.23 -18.37 11.01
N VAL A 169 3.41 -17.09 10.74
CA VAL A 169 4.69 -16.53 10.31
C VAL A 169 5.44 -15.91 11.47
N THR A 170 6.77 -15.96 11.43
CA THR A 170 7.63 -15.37 12.46
C THR A 170 8.27 -14.09 11.91
N ILE A 171 8.35 -13.05 12.73
CA ILE A 171 9.04 -11.81 12.36
C ILE A 171 10.56 -12.07 12.36
N ILE A 172 11.24 -11.70 11.28
CA ILE A 172 12.69 -11.54 11.19
C ILE A 172 13.01 -10.13 11.72
N GLU A 173 13.25 -9.99 13.02
CA GLU A 173 13.72 -8.72 13.58
C GLU A 173 15.26 -8.67 13.53
N ASN A 174 15.83 -7.70 12.82
CA ASN A 174 17.20 -7.26 13.06
C ASN A 174 17.23 -6.62 14.47
N GLU A 175 17.82 -7.36 15.41
CA GLU A 175 18.30 -6.98 16.74
C GLU A 175 17.43 -6.00 17.58
N GLY A 176 16.77 -6.53 18.61
CA GLY A 176 16.62 -5.79 19.88
C GLY A 176 15.23 -5.51 20.43
N CYS A 177 14.25 -6.42 20.35
CA CYS A 177 13.18 -6.54 21.36
C CYS A 177 12.31 -7.80 21.14
N ILE A 178 12.44 -8.80 22.02
CA ILE A 178 11.57 -9.98 21.98
C ILE A 178 10.19 -9.60 22.55
N TYR A 179 9.16 -9.52 21.69
CA TYR A 179 7.78 -9.69 22.15
C TYR A 179 7.50 -11.19 22.25
N GLN A 180 7.73 -11.76 23.44
CA GLN A 180 7.18 -13.07 23.79
C GLN A 180 5.66 -12.89 23.92
N LEU A 181 4.90 -13.51 23.02
CA LEU A 181 3.51 -13.86 23.30
C LEU A 181 3.51 -14.70 24.59
N PRO A 182 2.56 -14.49 25.52
CA PRO A 182 2.40 -15.42 26.63
C PRO A 182 2.19 -16.82 26.06
N ASP A 183 2.97 -17.78 26.56
CA ASP A 183 2.96 -19.17 26.16
C ASP A 183 1.53 -19.68 25.96
N ALA A 184 1.21 -20.12 24.73
CA ALA A 184 0.15 -21.08 24.50
C ALA A 184 0.66 -22.47 24.87
N SER A 185 1.19 -22.64 26.08
CA SER A 185 1.49 -23.95 26.64
C SER A 185 0.21 -24.52 27.22
N GLN A 186 -0.61 -25.10 26.35
CA GLN A 186 -0.98 -26.50 26.47
C GLN A 186 -1.46 -27.02 25.11
N PRO A 187 -0.71 -27.93 24.46
CA PRO A 187 -1.21 -28.66 23.31
C PRO A 187 -2.26 -29.65 23.81
N THR A 188 -3.52 -29.48 23.44
CA THR A 188 -4.46 -30.59 23.50
C THR A 188 -4.03 -31.60 22.43
N PRO A 189 -3.65 -32.83 22.80
CA PRO A 189 -3.34 -33.83 21.78
C PRO A 189 -4.65 -34.23 21.10
N CYS A 190 -4.69 -34.14 19.77
CA CYS A 190 -5.64 -34.91 18.98
C CYS A 190 -5.29 -36.40 19.14
N THR A 191 -5.84 -37.05 20.15
CA THR A 191 -6.00 -38.50 20.11
C THR A 191 -7.20 -38.81 19.22
N MET A 192 -6.93 -39.34 18.03
CA MET A 192 -7.87 -40.21 17.35
C MET A 192 -8.07 -41.46 18.23
N GLU A 193 -8.99 -41.39 19.18
CA GLU A 193 -9.55 -42.60 19.76
C GLU A 193 -10.34 -43.31 18.67
N GLN A 194 -9.72 -44.41 18.22
CA GLN A 194 -10.34 -45.45 17.43
C GLN A 194 -11.68 -45.83 18.05
N LEU A 195 -12.76 -45.68 17.27
CA LEU A 195 -13.98 -46.45 17.45
C LEU A 195 -13.61 -47.94 17.49
N ARG A 196 -13.37 -48.48 18.68
CA ARG A 196 -13.42 -49.92 18.93
C ARG A 196 -14.84 -50.25 19.36
N PRO A 197 -15.55 -51.15 18.67
CA PRO A 197 -16.81 -51.66 19.18
C PRO A 197 -16.56 -52.37 20.53
N PRO A 198 -17.52 -52.31 21.47
CA PRO A 198 -17.40 -53.04 22.73
C PRO A 198 -17.28 -54.55 22.47
N PRO A 199 -16.53 -55.29 23.30
CA PRO A 199 -16.44 -56.74 23.17
C PRO A 199 -17.82 -57.37 23.41
N PRO A 200 -18.16 -58.46 22.70
CA PRO A 200 -19.39 -59.20 22.95
C PRO A 200 -19.38 -59.76 24.38
N LYS A 201 -20.49 -59.59 25.09
CA LYS A 201 -20.72 -60.32 26.35
C LYS A 201 -20.83 -61.80 26.02
N ALA A 202 -19.89 -62.60 26.51
CA ALA A 202 -20.03 -64.04 26.59
C ALA A 202 -20.67 -64.38 27.94
N GLY A 203 -21.89 -64.93 27.90
CA GLY A 203 -22.53 -65.63 29.03
C GLY A 203 -23.36 -64.77 29.99
N GLU A 204 -24.61 -64.49 29.61
CA GLU A 204 -25.83 -64.63 30.45
C GLU A 204 -27.07 -64.61 29.55
#